data_AF-A0A3P7FTU2-F1
#
_entry.id   AF-A0A3P7FTU2-F1
#
_cell.length_a   1.000
_cell.length_b   1.000
_cell.length_c   1.000
_cell.angle_alpha   90.00
_cell.angle_beta   90.00
_cell.angle_gamma   90.00
#
_symmetry.space_group_name_H-M   'P 1'
#
loop_
_entity.id
_entity.type
_entity.pdbx_description
1 polymer ?
#
loop_
_entity_poly.entity_id
_entity_poly.type
_entity_poly.pdbx_seq_one_letter_code
_entity_poly.pdbx_strand_id
1 'polypeptide(L)'
;MKKDVHSQVVEARKDSLIMENIRTDLNSMKIEKEQLRNRIDKIERKLRNVANIERLLRLAEKCRVENEQLEKIERLKLEQKNLILFNEQKLQRLNVSLEEAKNAGDKVDPTERMKALKEEMETNRYMINEKLPKEIEAKRVIVANLRKVVEIADINKNDIAELQQKIDKMNQEIMDLVNERDRKDENTDKLSIYRHQASVVYKKKEKLVEKLQEARFELQNITNMVETKKNNLREKDGTDYVITTTQFKNYVSKLRTKTSNYKRMHAEISGLKNEHAVLSRTADILANQWNTLMQKIEKNGGRIIEISSISSDEKFEIAKPEIDDTEKLRDMINESNEQIDLKKITIDTLKQTNMKLNKQLTVCNNFLFFFLCFI
;
A
#
# COMPACT_ATOMS: atom_id res chain seq x y z
N MET A 1 15.11 -16.03 41.60
CA MET A 1 16.04 -17.10 41.15
C MET A 1 15.59 -17.87 39.91
N LYS A 2 14.49 -18.65 39.91
CA LYS A 2 14.16 -19.51 38.72
C LYS A 2 14.04 -18.76 37.39
N LYS A 3 13.41 -17.57 37.36
CA LYS A 3 13.30 -16.75 36.13
C LYS A 3 14.65 -16.25 35.63
N ASP A 4 15.55 -15.91 36.55
CA ASP A 4 16.87 -15.34 36.22
C ASP A 4 17.79 -16.42 35.63
N VAL A 5 17.79 -17.62 36.25
CA VAL A 5 18.46 -18.81 35.71
C VAL A 5 17.87 -19.18 34.34
N HIS A 6 16.55 -19.11 34.15
CA HIS A 6 15.94 -19.36 32.85
C HIS A 6 16.38 -18.34 31.79
N SER A 7 16.43 -17.06 32.14
CA SER A 7 16.92 -16.00 31.24
C SER A 7 18.37 -16.24 30.83
N GLN A 8 19.25 -16.57 31.78
CA GLN A 8 20.65 -16.90 31.50
C GLN A 8 20.79 -18.13 30.60
N VAL A 9 19.96 -19.16 30.80
CA VAL A 9 19.94 -20.35 29.92
C VAL A 9 19.45 -20.01 28.51
N VAL A 10 18.48 -19.10 28.36
CA VAL A 10 18.01 -18.65 27.04
C VAL A 10 19.08 -17.84 26.31
N GLU A 11 19.74 -16.91 26.98
CA GLU A 11 20.86 -16.16 26.39
C GLU A 11 22.04 -17.08 26.03
N ALA A 12 22.43 -18.00 26.90
CA ALA A 12 23.46 -19.00 26.59
C ALA A 12 23.10 -19.88 25.38
N ARG A 13 21.81 -20.19 25.17
CA ARG A 13 21.34 -20.90 23.98
C ARG A 13 21.42 -20.04 22.72
N LYS A 14 21.09 -18.75 22.80
CA LYS A 14 21.26 -17.81 21.67
C LYS A 14 22.73 -17.68 21.30
N ASP A 15 23.61 -17.53 22.29
CA ASP A 15 25.05 -17.46 22.08
C ASP A 15 25.59 -18.76 21.48
N SER A 16 25.10 -19.92 21.93
CA SER A 16 25.44 -21.21 21.34
C SER A 16 25.00 -21.30 19.87
N LEU A 17 23.82 -20.77 19.51
CA LEU A 17 23.35 -20.73 18.13
C LEU A 17 24.18 -19.77 17.27
N ILE A 18 24.53 -18.60 17.80
CA ILE A 18 25.43 -17.64 17.14
C ILE A 18 26.81 -18.26 16.93
N MET A 19 27.36 -18.95 17.93
CA MET A 19 28.65 -19.64 17.81
C MET A 19 28.62 -20.75 16.77
N GLU A 20 27.53 -21.51 16.66
CA GLU A 20 27.39 -22.53 15.63
C GLU A 20 27.28 -21.89 14.22
N ASN A 21 26.55 -20.78 14.09
CA ASN A 21 26.50 -20.00 12.86
C ASN A 21 27.89 -19.46 12.46
N ILE A 22 28.68 -18.97 13.43
CA ILE A 22 30.06 -18.51 13.17
C ILE A 22 30.95 -19.69 12.78
N ARG A 23 30.81 -20.86 13.41
CA ARG A 23 31.60 -22.05 13.09
C ARG A 23 31.31 -22.56 11.68
N THR A 24 30.03 -22.56 11.29
CA THR A 24 29.60 -22.95 9.94
C THR A 24 30.04 -21.93 8.89
N ASP A 25 29.98 -20.62 9.19
CA ASP A 25 30.50 -19.56 8.33
C ASP A 25 32.02 -19.67 8.15
N LEU A 26 32.78 -19.86 9.23
CA LEU A 26 34.23 -20.08 9.17
C LEU A 26 34.61 -21.31 8.34
N ASN A 27 33.85 -22.40 8.43
CA ASN A 27 34.07 -23.57 7.58
C ASN A 27 33.74 -23.27 6.11
N SER A 28 32.68 -22.52 5.84
CA SER A 28 32.32 -22.08 4.50
C SER A 28 33.39 -21.17 3.90
N MET A 29 33.86 -20.16 4.64
CA MET A 29 34.97 -19.28 4.25
C MET A 29 36.27 -20.04 3.99
N LYS A 30 36.56 -21.12 4.74
CA LYS A 30 37.73 -21.98 4.47
C LYS A 30 37.61 -22.69 3.13
N ILE A 31 36.43 -23.23 2.81
CA ILE A 31 36.16 -23.88 1.52
C ILE A 31 36.26 -22.86 0.39
N GLU A 32 35.65 -21.68 0.54
CA GLU A 32 35.72 -20.61 -0.45
C GLU A 32 37.15 -20.11 -0.68
N LYS A 33 37.94 -19.95 0.37
CA LYS A 33 39.36 -19.58 0.27
C LYS A 33 40.13 -20.61 -0.56
N GLU A 34 39.90 -21.89 -0.34
CA GLU A 34 40.55 -22.95 -1.09
C GLU A 34 40.10 -22.95 -2.56
N GLN A 35 38.81 -22.73 -2.83
CA GLN A 35 38.30 -22.57 -4.19
C GLN A 35 38.90 -21.35 -4.91
N LEU A 36 39.02 -20.21 -4.23
CA LEU A 36 39.65 -19.01 -4.74
C LEU A 36 41.12 -19.26 -5.07
N ARG A 37 41.85 -19.95 -4.20
CA ARG A 37 43.26 -20.29 -4.43
C ARG A 37 43.42 -21.17 -5.68
N ASN A 38 42.63 -22.23 -5.79
CA ASN A 38 42.63 -23.09 -6.98
C ASN A 38 42.29 -22.33 -8.27
N ARG A 39 41.39 -21.34 -8.17
CA ARG A 39 41.03 -20.48 -9.30
C ARG A 39 42.14 -19.50 -9.67
N ILE A 40 42.80 -18.90 -8.69
CA ILE A 40 43.99 -18.06 -8.88
C ILE A 40 45.09 -18.88 -9.57
N ASP A 41 45.43 -20.06 -9.07
CA ASP A 41 46.44 -20.93 -9.65
C ASP A 41 46.12 -21.32 -11.11
N LYS A 42 44.83 -21.47 -11.45
CA LYS A 42 44.38 -21.74 -12.81
C LYS A 42 44.54 -20.51 -13.72
N ILE A 43 44.23 -19.33 -13.21
CA ILE A 43 44.37 -18.06 -13.95
C ILE A 43 45.85 -17.72 -14.14
N GLU A 44 46.66 -17.83 -13.11
CA GLU A 44 48.11 -17.62 -13.17
C GLU A 44 48.75 -18.53 -14.21
N ARG A 45 48.38 -19.82 -14.25
CA ARG A 45 48.85 -20.76 -15.28
C ARG A 45 48.54 -20.29 -16.71
N LYS A 46 47.34 -19.75 -16.95
CA LYS A 46 46.94 -19.23 -18.26
C LYS A 46 47.66 -17.93 -18.61
N LEU A 47 47.88 -17.08 -17.62
CA LEU A 47 48.52 -15.78 -17.82
C LEU A 47 50.01 -15.90 -18.10
N ARG A 48 50.72 -16.95 -17.66
CA ARG A 48 52.19 -17.11 -17.85
C ARG A 48 52.70 -16.85 -19.28
N ASN A 49 51.89 -17.09 -20.31
CA ASN A 49 52.30 -16.95 -21.71
C ASN A 49 51.96 -15.59 -22.35
N VAL A 50 51.31 -14.68 -21.62
CA VAL A 50 50.89 -13.38 -22.15
C VAL A 50 52.02 -12.35 -21.99
N ALA A 51 52.32 -11.55 -23.01
CA ALA A 51 53.29 -10.46 -22.87
C ALA A 51 52.67 -9.25 -22.14
N ASN A 52 53.47 -8.49 -21.38
CA ASN A 52 53.04 -7.28 -20.68
C ASN A 52 51.86 -7.44 -19.69
N ILE A 53 51.66 -8.65 -19.13
CA ILE A 53 50.57 -8.97 -18.18
C ILE A 53 50.45 -7.94 -17.06
N GLU A 54 51.59 -7.57 -16.46
CA GLU A 54 51.63 -6.66 -15.32
C GLU A 54 50.99 -5.29 -15.65
N ARG A 55 51.19 -4.78 -16.87
CA ARG A 55 50.53 -3.54 -17.32
C ARG A 55 49.02 -3.75 -17.49
N LEU A 56 48.61 -4.88 -18.06
CA LEU A 56 47.19 -5.20 -18.29
C LEU A 56 46.45 -5.41 -16.95
N LEU A 57 47.06 -6.10 -15.99
CA LEU A 57 46.52 -6.29 -14.64
C LEU A 57 46.33 -4.94 -13.93
N ARG A 58 47.30 -4.03 -14.01
CA ARG A 58 47.14 -2.67 -13.47
C ARG A 58 46.00 -1.89 -14.12
N LEU A 59 45.83 -2.01 -15.44
CA LEU A 59 44.70 -1.39 -16.14
C LEU A 59 43.36 -2.01 -15.73
N ALA A 60 43.30 -3.34 -15.58
CA ALA A 60 42.12 -4.05 -15.13
C ALA A 60 41.76 -3.70 -13.67
N GLU A 61 42.77 -3.57 -12.79
CA GLU A 61 42.58 -3.11 -11.42
C GLU A 61 42.01 -1.69 -11.40
N LYS A 62 42.60 -0.77 -12.19
CA LYS A 62 42.09 0.60 -12.31
C LYS A 62 40.64 0.61 -12.79
N CYS A 63 40.31 -0.18 -13.81
CA CYS A 63 38.94 -0.33 -14.32
C CYS A 63 37.99 -0.89 -13.25
N ARG A 64 38.39 -1.91 -12.48
CA ARG A 64 37.61 -2.45 -11.36
C ARG A 64 37.34 -1.39 -10.30
N VAL A 65 38.37 -0.65 -9.88
CA VAL A 65 38.24 0.41 -8.87
C VAL A 65 37.32 1.52 -9.37
N GLU A 66 37.45 1.94 -10.63
CA GLU A 66 36.55 2.93 -11.22
C GLU A 66 35.09 2.44 -11.26
N ASN A 67 34.85 1.18 -11.63
CA ASN A 67 33.51 0.59 -11.58
C ASN A 67 32.93 0.54 -10.16
N GLU A 68 33.73 0.16 -9.15
CA GLU A 68 33.29 0.18 -7.74
C GLU A 68 32.93 1.58 -7.26
N GLN A 69 33.67 2.61 -7.68
CA GLN A 69 33.34 4.00 -7.39
C GLN A 69 32.05 4.44 -8.09
N LEU A 70 31.84 4.05 -9.35
CA LEU A 70 30.61 4.33 -10.07
C LEU A 70 29.39 3.70 -9.39
N GLU A 71 29.47 2.42 -9.00
CA GLU A 71 28.39 1.76 -8.27
C GLU A 71 28.11 2.44 -6.92
N LYS A 72 29.15 2.87 -6.20
CA LYS A 72 29.01 3.62 -4.95
C LYS A 72 28.29 4.95 -5.17
N ILE A 73 28.66 5.69 -6.21
CA ILE A 73 28.03 6.96 -6.59
C ILE A 73 26.56 6.73 -6.97
N GLU A 74 26.24 5.66 -7.69
CA GLU A 74 24.87 5.31 -8.05
C GLU A 74 24.00 5.01 -6.82
N ARG A 75 24.53 4.25 -5.85
CA ARG A 75 23.85 4.00 -4.57
C ARG A 75 23.56 5.30 -3.81
N LEU A 76 24.57 6.16 -3.67
CA LEU A 76 24.41 7.46 -2.99
C LEU A 76 23.41 8.37 -3.72
N LYS A 77 23.44 8.39 -5.06
CA LYS A 77 22.49 9.17 -5.87
C LYS A 77 21.05 8.69 -5.67
N LEU A 78 20.83 7.37 -5.56
CA LEU A 78 19.51 6.81 -5.28
C LEU A 78 19.02 7.19 -3.87
N GLU A 79 19.89 7.09 -2.87
CA GLU A 79 19.59 7.48 -1.49
C GLU A 79 19.25 8.98 -1.40
N GLN A 80 20.06 9.84 -2.02
CA GLN A 80 19.84 11.28 -2.03
C GLN A 80 18.53 11.65 -2.72
N LYS A 81 18.16 10.99 -3.83
CA LYS A 81 16.86 11.18 -4.49
C LYS A 81 15.69 10.82 -3.57
N ASN A 82 15.80 9.72 -2.83
CA ASN A 82 14.77 9.31 -1.88
C ASN A 82 14.63 10.33 -0.74
N LEU A 83 15.75 10.86 -0.24
CA LEU A 83 15.77 11.89 0.81
C LEU A 83 15.17 13.21 0.33
N ILE A 84 15.49 13.65 -0.89
CA ILE A 84 14.91 14.85 -1.51
C ILE A 84 13.38 14.69 -1.61
N LEU A 85 12.89 13.57 -2.15
CA LEU A 85 11.46 13.31 -2.26
C LEU A 85 10.75 13.35 -0.90
N PHE A 86 11.36 12.77 0.13
CA PHE A 86 10.83 12.82 1.49
C PHE A 86 10.75 14.26 2.03
N ASN A 87 11.81 15.04 1.84
CA ASN A 87 11.88 16.43 2.29
C ASN A 87 10.92 17.35 1.51
N GLU A 88 10.77 17.16 0.20
CA GLU A 88 9.79 17.88 -0.62
C GLU A 88 8.36 17.64 -0.13
N GLN A 89 8.00 16.39 0.19
CA GLN A 89 6.69 16.08 0.75
C GLN A 89 6.48 16.72 2.14
N LYS A 90 7.55 16.81 2.95
CA LYS A 90 7.50 17.50 4.24
C LYS A 90 7.29 19.00 4.06
N LEU A 91 8.01 19.63 3.12
CA LEU A 91 7.87 21.04 2.79
C LEU A 91 6.48 21.38 2.25
N GLN A 92 5.92 20.57 1.35
CA GLN A 92 4.56 20.76 0.83
C GLN A 92 3.52 20.76 1.96
N ARG A 93 3.63 19.82 2.92
CA ARG A 93 2.72 19.77 4.08
C ARG A 93 2.88 20.98 5.00
N LEU A 94 4.12 21.40 5.26
CA LEU A 94 4.38 22.58 6.07
C LEU A 94 3.84 23.86 5.41
N ASN A 95 3.95 23.98 4.09
CA ASN A 95 3.38 25.10 3.35
C ASN A 95 1.85 25.11 3.40
N VAL A 96 1.19 23.95 3.31
CA VAL A 96 -0.27 23.84 3.48
C VAL A 96 -0.66 24.27 4.90
N SER A 97 0.04 23.79 5.93
CA SER A 97 -0.24 24.17 7.32
C SER A 97 0.02 25.67 7.57
N LEU A 98 1.05 26.25 6.95
CA LEU A 98 1.30 27.68 7.00
C LEU A 98 0.19 28.48 6.32
N GLU A 99 -0.29 28.01 5.17
CA GLU A 99 -1.39 28.64 4.44
C GLU A 99 -2.70 28.55 5.22
N GLU A 100 -2.99 27.41 5.86
CA GLU A 100 -4.12 27.26 6.78
C GLU A 100 -4.01 28.21 7.98
N ALA A 101 -2.82 28.34 8.58
CA ALA A 101 -2.57 29.25 9.69
C ALA A 101 -2.72 30.73 9.27
N LYS A 102 -2.22 31.11 8.08
CA LYS A 102 -2.43 32.45 7.51
C LYS A 102 -3.89 32.73 7.24
N ASN A 103 -4.60 31.79 6.60
CA ASN A 103 -6.04 31.92 6.37
C ASN A 103 -6.83 32.02 7.67
N ALA A 104 -6.42 31.32 8.72
CA ALA A 104 -7.00 31.45 10.06
C ALA A 104 -6.67 32.80 10.72
N GLY A 105 -5.55 33.43 10.38
CA GLY A 105 -5.20 34.79 10.82
C GLY A 105 -5.95 35.87 10.05
N ASP A 106 -5.97 35.79 8.72
CA ASP A 106 -6.49 36.84 7.84
C ASP A 106 -8.04 36.85 7.76
N LYS A 107 -8.70 35.68 7.88
CA LYS A 107 -10.17 35.57 7.76
C LYS A 107 -10.92 35.74 9.08
N VAL A 108 -10.24 35.84 10.20
CA VAL A 108 -10.91 36.04 11.49
C VAL A 108 -11.07 37.54 11.69
N ASP A 109 -12.19 38.10 11.22
CA ASP A 109 -12.61 39.42 11.68
C ASP A 109 -12.75 39.35 13.22
N PRO A 110 -11.93 40.10 13.99
CA PRO A 110 -12.01 40.09 15.44
C PRO A 110 -13.41 40.43 15.95
N THR A 111 -14.18 41.22 15.18
CA THR A 111 -15.55 41.63 15.50
C THR A 111 -16.50 40.44 15.44
N GLU A 112 -16.44 39.63 14.37
CA GLU A 112 -17.25 38.42 14.24
C GLU A 112 -16.88 37.39 15.31
N ARG A 113 -15.58 37.21 15.60
CA ARG A 113 -15.13 36.30 16.65
C ARG A 113 -15.56 36.76 18.04
N MET A 114 -15.50 38.07 18.32
CA MET A 114 -15.99 38.64 19.57
C MET A 114 -17.51 38.46 19.70
N LYS A 115 -18.27 38.62 18.60
CA LYS A 115 -19.71 38.37 18.58
C LYS A 115 -20.03 36.90 18.86
N ALA A 116 -19.34 35.97 18.19
CA ALA A 116 -19.50 34.53 18.43
C ALA A 116 -19.16 34.14 19.88
N LEU A 117 -18.08 34.70 20.45
CA LEU A 117 -17.72 34.48 21.85
C LEU A 117 -18.79 35.02 22.81
N LYS A 118 -19.35 36.21 22.54
CA LYS A 118 -20.45 36.75 23.35
C LYS A 118 -21.70 35.87 23.28
N GLU A 119 -22.06 35.38 22.09
CA GLU A 119 -23.18 34.45 21.90
C GLU A 119 -22.95 33.11 22.60
N GLU A 120 -21.73 32.59 22.56
CA GLU A 120 -21.34 31.37 23.29
C GLU A 120 -21.39 31.58 24.81
N MET A 121 -20.86 32.70 25.32
CA MET A 121 -20.94 33.06 26.74
C MET A 121 -22.38 33.16 27.20
N GLU A 122 -23.26 33.80 26.43
CA GLU A 122 -24.68 33.92 26.75
C GLU A 122 -25.37 32.55 26.78
N THR A 123 -25.05 31.69 25.82
CA THR A 123 -25.58 30.33 25.76
C THR A 123 -25.10 29.48 26.92
N ASN A 124 -23.81 29.55 27.26
CA ASN A 124 -23.22 28.83 28.39
C ASN A 124 -23.79 29.36 29.73
N ARG A 125 -24.01 30.67 29.85
CA ARG A 125 -24.67 31.27 31.01
C ARG A 125 -26.07 30.71 31.23
N TYR A 126 -26.87 30.61 30.16
CA TYR A 126 -28.20 30.00 30.23
C TYR A 126 -28.14 28.52 30.64
N MET A 127 -27.22 27.74 30.07
CA MET A 127 -27.04 26.33 30.42
C MET A 127 -26.73 26.16 31.92
N ILE A 128 -25.79 26.95 32.44
CA ILE A 128 -25.31 26.85 33.83
C ILE A 128 -26.33 27.38 34.83
N ASN A 129 -26.94 28.53 34.56
CA ASN A 129 -27.77 29.21 35.55
C ASN A 129 -29.23 28.75 35.53
N GLU A 130 -29.74 28.27 34.39
CA GLU A 130 -31.16 27.91 34.27
C GLU A 130 -31.38 26.42 33.98
N LYS A 131 -30.78 25.86 32.92
CA LYS A 131 -31.12 24.50 32.46
C LYS A 131 -30.56 23.41 33.38
N LEU A 132 -29.24 23.38 33.59
CA LEU A 132 -28.59 22.33 34.38
C LEU A 132 -29.09 22.26 35.83
N PRO A 133 -29.31 23.38 36.55
CA PRO A 133 -29.84 23.32 37.91
C PRO A 133 -31.24 22.71 37.96
N LYS A 134 -32.11 23.05 37.00
CA LYS A 134 -33.47 22.47 36.91
C LYS A 134 -33.41 20.97 36.61
N GLU A 135 -32.53 20.54 35.71
CA GLU A 135 -32.35 19.11 35.40
C GLU A 135 -31.76 18.33 36.57
N ILE A 136 -30.78 18.91 37.28
CA ILE A 136 -30.18 18.33 38.48
C ILE A 136 -31.25 18.18 39.55
N GLU A 137 -32.07 19.20 39.78
CA GLU A 137 -33.13 19.14 40.76
C GLU A 137 -34.22 18.14 40.38
N ALA A 138 -34.65 18.11 39.11
CA ALA A 138 -35.59 17.11 38.61
C ALA A 138 -35.05 15.67 38.82
N LYS A 139 -33.76 15.44 38.53
CA LYS A 139 -33.11 14.15 38.80
C LYS A 139 -32.99 13.85 40.29
N ARG A 140 -32.71 14.84 41.13
CA ARG A 140 -32.69 14.69 42.61
C ARG A 140 -34.06 14.29 43.14
N VAL A 141 -35.14 14.90 42.64
CA VAL A 141 -36.52 14.55 42.98
C VAL A 141 -36.83 13.11 42.54
N ILE A 142 -36.44 12.72 41.32
CA ILE A 142 -36.60 11.33 40.85
C ILE A 142 -35.85 10.35 41.74
N VAL A 143 -34.59 10.63 42.08
CA VAL A 143 -33.78 9.78 42.97
C VAL A 143 -34.38 9.71 44.37
N ALA A 144 -34.89 10.82 44.90
CA ALA A 144 -35.58 10.85 46.19
C ALA A 144 -36.87 10.02 46.17
N ASN A 145 -37.64 10.09 45.08
CA ASN A 145 -38.84 9.26 44.90
C ASN A 145 -38.49 7.77 44.74
N LEU A 146 -37.47 7.42 43.97
CA LEU A 146 -36.98 6.05 43.84
C LEU A 146 -36.52 5.50 45.19
N ARG A 147 -35.84 6.31 46.02
CA ARG A 147 -35.48 5.94 47.39
C ARG A 147 -36.70 5.66 48.26
N LYS A 148 -37.71 6.54 48.23
CA LYS A 148 -38.97 6.31 48.96
C LYS A 148 -39.66 5.02 48.51
N VAL A 149 -39.72 4.75 47.21
CA VAL A 149 -40.29 3.51 46.68
C VAL A 149 -39.50 2.28 47.14
N VAL A 150 -38.17 2.35 47.22
CA VAL A 150 -37.33 1.27 47.76
C VAL A 150 -37.54 1.10 49.28
N GLU A 151 -37.80 2.17 50.03
CA GLU A 151 -38.07 2.12 51.48
C GLU A 151 -39.47 1.59 51.82
N ILE A 152 -40.48 1.88 50.99
CA ILE A 152 -41.85 1.41 51.21
C ILE A 152 -42.00 0.03 50.57
N ALA A 153 -41.36 -0.99 51.17
CA ALA A 153 -41.34 -2.36 50.63
C ALA A 153 -42.70 -3.11 50.72
N ASP A 154 -43.72 -2.55 51.39
CA ASP A 154 -44.99 -3.25 51.67
C ASP A 154 -46.25 -2.45 51.26
N ILE A 155 -46.24 -1.80 50.08
CA ILE A 155 -47.46 -1.14 49.56
C ILE A 155 -48.52 -2.20 49.23
N ASN A 156 -49.65 -2.13 49.92
CA ASN A 156 -50.78 -3.00 49.67
C ASN A 156 -51.69 -2.42 48.56
N LYS A 157 -52.54 -3.26 47.96
CA LYS A 157 -53.38 -2.87 46.80
C LYS A 157 -54.38 -1.73 47.11
N ASN A 158 -54.73 -1.56 48.39
CA ASN A 158 -55.65 -0.51 48.84
C ASN A 158 -54.95 0.85 48.92
N ASP A 159 -53.70 0.90 49.38
CA ASP A 159 -52.89 2.13 49.39
C ASP A 159 -52.75 2.71 47.97
N ILE A 160 -52.58 1.85 46.96
CA ILE A 160 -52.51 2.24 45.55
C ILE A 160 -53.83 2.88 45.11
N ALA A 161 -54.98 2.31 45.51
CA ALA A 161 -56.30 2.82 45.13
C ALA A 161 -56.59 4.19 45.76
N GLU A 162 -56.25 4.39 47.04
CA GLU A 162 -56.39 5.68 47.71
C GLU A 162 -55.49 6.75 47.09
N LEU A 163 -54.24 6.40 46.76
CA LEU A 163 -53.33 7.30 46.06
C LEU A 163 -53.88 7.66 44.68
N GLN A 164 -54.46 6.71 43.95
CA GLN A 164 -55.08 6.97 42.65
C GLN A 164 -56.26 7.95 42.77
N GLN A 165 -57.17 7.72 43.73
CA GLN A 165 -58.31 8.61 43.97
C GLN A 165 -57.87 10.03 44.36
N LYS A 166 -56.80 10.14 45.17
CA LYS A 166 -56.22 11.43 45.55
C LYS A 166 -55.57 12.13 44.36
N ILE A 167 -54.89 11.39 43.47
CA ILE A 167 -54.34 11.91 42.22
C ILE A 167 -55.46 12.43 41.33
N ASP A 168 -56.55 11.69 41.17
CA ASP A 168 -57.68 12.10 40.33
C ASP A 168 -58.37 13.36 40.87
N LYS A 169 -58.59 13.43 42.19
CA LYS A 169 -59.14 14.63 42.84
C LYS A 169 -58.23 15.85 42.65
N MET A 170 -56.92 15.68 42.86
CA MET A 170 -55.96 16.77 42.67
C MET A 170 -55.87 17.21 41.21
N ASN A 171 -55.90 16.25 40.27
CA ASN A 171 -55.92 16.56 38.84
C ASN A 171 -57.18 17.32 38.45
N GLN A 172 -58.33 17.00 39.05
CA GLN A 172 -59.56 17.75 38.84
C GLN A 172 -59.43 19.18 39.39
N GLU A 173 -58.90 19.36 40.60
CA GLU A 173 -58.64 20.69 41.17
C GLU A 173 -57.66 21.52 40.30
N ILE A 174 -56.61 20.89 39.78
CA ILE A 174 -55.67 21.53 38.84
C ILE A 174 -56.40 21.94 37.56
N MET A 175 -57.23 21.06 36.98
CA MET A 175 -58.00 21.39 35.79
C MET A 175 -58.98 22.54 36.04
N ASP A 176 -59.64 22.57 37.20
CA ASP A 176 -60.55 23.65 37.58
C ASP A 176 -59.79 24.99 37.70
N LEU A 177 -58.59 24.99 38.31
CA LEU A 177 -57.73 26.17 38.40
C LEU A 177 -57.18 26.62 37.04
N VAL A 178 -56.83 25.68 36.16
CA VAL A 178 -56.39 25.98 34.79
C VAL A 178 -57.53 26.60 33.99
N ASN A 179 -58.75 26.04 34.10
CA ASN A 179 -59.94 26.58 33.47
C ASN A 179 -60.30 27.97 34.01
N GLU A 180 -60.17 28.19 35.32
CA GLU A 180 -60.40 29.51 35.92
C GLU A 180 -59.37 30.54 35.45
N ARG A 181 -58.10 30.14 35.32
CA ARG A 181 -57.05 30.96 34.70
C ARG A 181 -57.40 31.30 33.25
N ASP A 182 -57.80 30.30 32.46
CA ASP A 182 -58.11 30.50 31.04
C ASP A 182 -59.33 31.40 30.83
N ARG A 183 -60.37 31.27 31.67
CA ARG A 183 -61.51 32.19 31.71
C ARG A 183 -61.11 33.62 32.08
N LYS A 184 -60.19 33.80 33.03
CA LYS A 184 -59.65 35.13 33.39
C LYS A 184 -58.79 35.71 32.26
N ASP A 185 -58.09 34.86 31.53
CA ASP A 185 -57.23 35.24 30.40
C ASP A 185 -58.04 35.64 29.14
N GLU A 186 -59.22 35.06 28.90
CA GLU A 186 -60.17 35.49 27.84
C GLU A 186 -60.55 36.97 27.96
N ASN A 187 -60.72 37.47 29.19
CA ASN A 187 -61.03 38.89 29.43
C ASN A 187 -59.81 39.81 29.26
N THR A 188 -58.59 39.25 29.17
CA THR A 188 -57.33 40.00 29.14
C THR A 188 -56.48 39.59 27.94
N ASP A 189 -57.07 39.68 26.75
CA ASP A 189 -56.56 39.20 25.46
C ASP A 189 -55.05 39.48 25.23
N LYS A 190 -54.59 40.70 25.53
CA LYS A 190 -53.18 41.09 25.35
C LYS A 190 -52.20 40.30 26.23
N LEU A 191 -52.52 40.08 27.51
CA LEU A 191 -51.62 39.39 28.44
C LEU A 191 -51.56 37.88 28.14
N SER A 192 -52.68 37.28 27.74
CA SER A 192 -52.72 35.89 27.28
C SER A 192 -51.78 35.69 26.09
N ILE A 193 -51.82 36.58 25.09
CA ILE A 193 -50.93 36.51 23.92
C ILE A 193 -49.45 36.53 24.34
N TYR A 194 -49.02 37.44 25.23
CA TYR A 194 -47.63 37.49 25.68
C TYR A 194 -47.19 36.26 26.47
N ARG A 195 -48.08 35.65 27.28
CA ARG A 195 -47.78 34.39 27.99
C ARG A 195 -47.62 33.22 27.02
N HIS A 196 -48.51 33.11 26.04
CA HIS A 196 -48.41 32.11 24.98
C HIS A 196 -47.12 32.30 24.17
N GLN A 197 -46.79 33.55 23.81
CA GLN A 197 -45.53 33.88 23.14
C GLN A 197 -44.31 33.49 23.99
N ALA A 198 -44.30 33.83 25.28
CA ALA A 198 -43.22 33.46 26.20
C ALA A 198 -43.07 31.94 26.33
N SER A 199 -44.18 31.19 26.43
CA SER A 199 -44.16 29.72 26.46
C SER A 199 -43.61 29.14 25.16
N VAL A 200 -44.03 29.67 24.01
CA VAL A 200 -43.51 29.26 22.69
C VAL A 200 -42.02 29.57 22.56
N VAL A 201 -41.58 30.76 22.99
CA VAL A 201 -40.15 31.15 22.99
C VAL A 201 -39.35 30.25 23.91
N TYR A 202 -39.85 29.94 25.11
CA TYR A 202 -39.20 29.03 26.05
C TYR A 202 -39.04 27.62 25.46
N LYS A 203 -40.12 27.05 24.91
CA LYS A 203 -40.08 25.74 24.23
C LYS A 203 -39.13 25.73 23.04
N LYS A 204 -39.09 26.81 22.26
CA LYS A 204 -38.14 26.97 21.15
C LYS A 204 -36.69 27.04 21.67
N LYS A 205 -36.45 27.81 22.74
CA LYS A 205 -35.13 27.93 23.39
C LYS A 205 -34.67 26.58 23.91
N GLU A 206 -35.54 25.83 24.60
CA GLU A 206 -35.26 24.48 25.10
C GLU A 206 -34.89 23.50 23.98
N LYS A 207 -35.68 23.45 22.90
CA LYS A 207 -35.40 22.62 21.72
C LYS A 207 -34.09 22.99 21.01
N LEU A 208 -33.80 24.27 20.85
CA LEU A 208 -32.54 24.72 20.24
C LEU A 208 -31.34 24.33 21.09
N VAL A 209 -31.49 24.40 22.42
CA VAL A 209 -30.46 24.04 23.38
C VAL A 209 -30.23 22.53 23.43
N GLU A 210 -31.27 21.72 23.31
CA GLU A 210 -31.13 20.25 23.12
C GLU A 210 -30.36 19.93 21.83
N LYS A 211 -30.73 20.54 20.70
CA LYS A 211 -30.00 20.36 19.44
C LYS A 211 -28.54 20.80 19.53
N LEU A 212 -28.28 21.90 20.23
CA LEU A 212 -26.92 22.36 20.48
C LEU A 212 -26.13 21.36 21.33
N GLN A 213 -26.77 20.77 22.35
CA GLN A 213 -26.14 19.77 23.20
C GLN A 213 -25.85 18.47 22.43
N GLU A 214 -26.78 18.03 21.58
CA GLU A 214 -26.61 16.89 20.69
C GLU A 214 -25.45 17.12 19.71
N ALA A 215 -25.41 18.27 19.05
CA ALA A 215 -24.31 18.65 18.15
C ALA A 215 -22.95 18.74 18.87
N ARG A 216 -22.93 19.27 20.11
CA ARG A 216 -21.72 19.29 20.95
C ARG A 216 -21.26 17.88 21.30
N PHE A 217 -22.19 16.99 21.64
CA PHE A 217 -21.88 15.59 21.94
C PHE A 217 -21.36 14.86 20.69
N GLU A 218 -21.99 15.06 19.54
CA GLU A 218 -21.53 14.49 18.27
C GLU A 218 -20.14 15.00 17.88
N LEU A 219 -19.89 16.31 18.01
CA LEU A 219 -18.57 16.90 17.75
C LEU A 219 -17.51 16.35 18.71
N GLN A 220 -17.83 16.19 20.00
CA GLN A 220 -16.93 15.58 20.98
C GLN A 220 -16.65 14.11 20.62
N ASN A 221 -17.67 13.34 20.24
CA ASN A 221 -17.53 11.96 19.84
C ASN A 221 -16.63 11.82 18.59
N ILE A 222 -16.89 12.63 17.55
CA ILE A 222 -16.08 12.66 16.34
C ILE A 222 -14.63 13.07 16.67
N THR A 223 -14.44 14.09 17.52
CA THR A 223 -13.10 14.54 17.94
C THR A 223 -12.34 13.42 18.66
N ASN A 224 -12.99 12.70 19.59
CA ASN A 224 -12.40 11.55 20.26
C ASN A 224 -12.09 10.40 19.28
N MET A 225 -12.95 10.16 18.29
CA MET A 225 -12.70 9.16 17.24
C MET A 225 -11.51 9.53 16.34
N VAL A 226 -11.34 10.82 16.04
CA VAL A 226 -10.19 11.33 15.28
C VAL A 226 -8.91 11.17 16.09
N GLU A 227 -8.93 11.55 17.37
CA GLU A 227 -7.77 11.48 18.25
C GLU A 227 -7.33 10.03 18.53
N THR A 228 -8.29 9.12 18.74
CA THR A 228 -7.99 7.68 18.88
C THR A 228 -7.42 7.09 17.59
N LYS A 229 -7.93 7.47 16.41
CA LYS A 229 -7.35 7.06 15.13
C LYS A 229 -5.95 7.62 14.93
N LYS A 230 -5.71 8.88 15.31
CA LYS A 230 -4.39 9.52 15.25
C LYS A 230 -3.39 8.80 16.14
N ASN A 231 -3.77 8.46 17.38
CA ASN A 231 -2.91 7.72 18.29
C ASN A 231 -2.63 6.28 17.81
N ASN A 232 -3.63 5.58 17.27
CA ASN A 232 -3.43 4.26 16.66
C ASN A 232 -2.49 4.29 15.45
N LEU A 233 -2.50 5.38 14.66
CA LEU A 233 -1.56 5.57 13.55
C LEU A 233 -0.15 5.85 14.06
N ARG A 234 0.00 6.67 15.10
CA ARG A 234 1.30 6.92 15.75
C ARG A 234 1.93 5.65 16.31
N GLU A 235 1.12 4.75 16.90
CA GLU A 235 1.61 3.47 17.43
C GLU A 235 2.05 2.50 16.33
N LYS A 236 1.32 2.43 15.22
CA LYS A 236 1.62 1.49 14.12
C LYS A 236 2.72 1.95 13.18
N ASP A 237 2.64 3.19 12.72
CA ASP A 237 3.54 3.72 11.68
C ASP A 237 4.69 4.56 12.27
N GLY A 238 4.75 4.72 13.61
CA GLY A 238 5.77 5.53 14.30
C GLY A 238 5.75 7.01 13.90
N THR A 239 4.73 7.44 13.17
CA THR A 239 4.67 8.74 12.52
C THR A 239 3.33 9.40 12.76
N ASP A 240 3.36 10.72 12.99
CA ASP A 240 2.15 11.56 13.16
C ASP A 240 1.43 11.83 11.82
N TYR A 241 1.88 11.18 10.74
CA TYR A 241 1.50 11.54 9.38
C TYR A 241 0.19 10.85 8.98
N VAL A 242 -0.90 11.61 8.99
CA VAL A 242 -2.13 11.24 8.29
C VAL A 242 -1.84 11.21 6.79
N ILE A 243 -1.83 10.01 6.21
CA ILE A 243 -1.71 9.82 4.75
C ILE A 243 -2.91 10.51 4.09
N THR A 244 -2.65 11.51 3.24
CA THR A 244 -3.71 12.21 2.50
C THR A 244 -4.47 11.23 1.61
N THR A 245 -5.77 11.46 1.38
CA THR A 245 -6.63 10.62 0.51
C THR A 245 -6.00 10.35 -0.86
N THR A 246 -5.34 11.35 -1.46
CA THR A 246 -4.63 11.21 -2.74
C THR A 246 -3.42 10.28 -2.64
N GLN A 247 -2.63 10.37 -1.57
CA GLN A 247 -1.49 9.50 -1.32
C GLN A 247 -1.94 8.06 -1.09
N PHE A 248 -3.02 7.86 -0.33
CA PHE A 248 -3.60 6.54 -0.12
C PHE A 248 -4.12 5.93 -1.42
N LYS A 249 -4.82 6.71 -2.26
CA LYS A 249 -5.27 6.28 -3.58
C LYS A 249 -4.11 5.85 -4.48
N ASN A 250 -3.01 6.62 -4.48
CA ASN A 250 -1.79 6.30 -5.22
C ASN A 250 -1.08 5.06 -4.67
N TYR A 251 -1.10 4.87 -3.35
CA TYR A 251 -0.56 3.67 -2.73
C TYR A 251 -1.39 2.42 -3.11
N VAL A 252 -2.71 2.52 -3.07
CA VAL A 252 -3.63 1.44 -3.47
C VAL A 252 -3.46 1.10 -4.96
N SER A 253 -3.29 2.08 -5.84
CA SER A 253 -3.04 1.82 -7.27
C SER A 253 -1.69 1.13 -7.47
N LYS A 254 -0.62 1.60 -6.81
CA LYS A 254 0.70 0.94 -6.82
C LYS A 254 0.62 -0.49 -6.32
N LEU A 255 -0.14 -0.76 -5.25
CA LEU A 255 -0.36 -2.10 -4.74
C LEU A 255 -1.09 -2.98 -5.76
N ARG A 256 -2.16 -2.50 -6.38
CA ARG A 256 -2.87 -3.25 -7.44
C ARG A 256 -1.95 -3.62 -8.60
N THR A 257 -1.12 -2.68 -9.06
CA THR A 257 -0.13 -2.94 -10.11
C THR A 257 0.90 -3.98 -9.66
N LYS A 258 1.42 -3.87 -8.43
CA LYS A 258 2.34 -4.87 -7.86
C LYS A 258 1.70 -6.25 -7.75
N THR A 259 0.47 -6.36 -7.27
CA THR A 259 -0.28 -7.62 -7.18
C THR A 259 -0.52 -8.23 -8.56
N SER A 260 -0.87 -7.42 -9.56
CA SER A 260 -1.02 -7.89 -10.95
C SER A 260 0.30 -8.39 -11.52
N ASN A 261 1.40 -7.68 -11.28
CA ASN A 261 2.72 -8.09 -11.73
C ASN A 261 3.18 -9.38 -11.04
N TYR A 262 2.99 -9.49 -9.73
CA TYR A 262 3.25 -10.71 -8.97
C TYR A 262 2.46 -11.91 -9.54
N LYS A 263 1.15 -11.75 -9.80
CA LYS A 263 0.33 -12.81 -10.41
C LYS A 263 0.85 -13.24 -11.78
N ARG A 264 1.26 -12.29 -12.62
CA ARG A 264 1.85 -12.57 -13.94
C ARG A 264 3.16 -13.34 -13.82
N MET A 265 4.10 -12.85 -13.00
CA MET A 265 5.39 -13.52 -12.78
C MET A 265 5.20 -14.91 -12.15
N HIS A 266 4.24 -15.07 -11.25
CA HIS A 266 3.92 -16.36 -10.66
C HIS A 266 3.36 -17.34 -11.70
N ALA A 267 2.51 -16.87 -12.62
CA ALA A 267 2.01 -17.68 -13.73
C ALA A 267 3.15 -18.10 -14.68
N GLU A 268 4.08 -17.20 -14.99
CA GLU A 268 5.26 -17.48 -15.80
C GLU A 268 6.18 -18.52 -15.13
N ILE A 269 6.49 -18.35 -13.84
CA ILE A 269 7.23 -19.35 -13.06
C ILE A 269 6.53 -20.70 -13.05
N SER A 270 5.19 -20.71 -12.91
CA SER A 270 4.42 -21.95 -12.99
C SER A 270 4.51 -22.60 -14.36
N GLY A 271 4.50 -21.80 -15.45
CA GLY A 271 4.73 -22.27 -16.81
C GLY A 271 6.09 -22.92 -16.98
N LEU A 272 7.16 -22.23 -16.58
CA LEU A 272 8.54 -22.74 -16.64
C LEU A 272 8.72 -24.01 -15.82
N LYS A 273 8.08 -24.13 -14.65
CA LYS A 273 8.09 -25.36 -13.85
C LYS A 273 7.42 -26.53 -14.57
N ASN A 274 6.29 -26.28 -15.25
CA ASN A 274 5.60 -27.30 -16.03
C ASN A 274 6.45 -27.74 -17.23
N GLU A 275 7.07 -26.80 -17.95
CA GLU A 275 7.99 -27.10 -19.05
C GLU A 275 9.19 -27.91 -18.57
N HIS A 276 9.81 -27.52 -17.46
CA HIS A 276 10.90 -28.28 -16.85
C HIS A 276 10.47 -29.71 -16.51
N ALA A 277 9.25 -29.91 -15.97
CA ALA A 277 8.72 -31.24 -15.69
C ALA A 277 8.52 -32.07 -16.97
N VAL A 278 8.02 -31.46 -18.06
CA VAL A 278 7.88 -32.12 -19.36
C VAL A 278 9.24 -32.49 -19.95
N LEU A 279 10.22 -31.58 -19.89
CA LEU A 279 11.58 -31.82 -20.37
C LEU A 279 12.27 -32.93 -19.58
N SER A 280 12.13 -32.93 -18.25
CA SER A 280 12.65 -34.01 -17.41
C SER A 280 12.05 -35.36 -17.80
N ARG A 281 10.72 -35.44 -17.96
CA ARG A 281 10.05 -36.67 -18.42
C ARG A 281 10.53 -37.10 -19.80
N THR A 282 10.75 -36.14 -20.71
CA THR A 282 11.23 -36.43 -22.07
C THR A 282 12.67 -36.96 -22.04
N ALA A 283 13.53 -36.39 -21.20
CA ALA A 283 14.88 -36.88 -20.96
C ALA A 283 14.86 -38.32 -20.41
N ASP A 284 13.97 -38.64 -19.47
CA ASP A 284 13.81 -40.00 -18.93
C ASP A 284 13.32 -41.00 -20.01
N ILE A 285 12.37 -40.59 -20.86
CA ILE A 285 11.89 -41.41 -21.98
C ILE A 285 13.04 -41.71 -22.95
N LEU A 286 13.81 -40.69 -23.33
CA LEU A 286 14.97 -40.84 -24.21
C LEU A 286 16.04 -41.74 -23.59
N ALA A 287 16.32 -41.59 -22.29
CA ALA A 287 17.25 -42.46 -21.58
C ALA A 287 16.76 -43.92 -21.57
N ASN A 288 15.46 -44.16 -21.38
CA ASN A 288 14.87 -45.50 -21.42
C ASN A 288 14.90 -46.10 -22.84
N GLN A 289 14.61 -45.29 -23.87
CA GLN A 289 14.72 -45.71 -25.27
C GLN A 289 16.17 -46.06 -25.63
N TRP A 290 17.13 -45.24 -25.20
CA TRP A 290 18.55 -45.51 -25.34
C TRP A 290 18.94 -46.82 -24.69
N ASN A 291 18.58 -47.05 -23.43
CA ASN A 291 18.84 -48.30 -22.73
C ASN A 291 18.20 -49.51 -23.42
N THR A 292 16.99 -49.35 -23.95
CA THR A 292 16.30 -50.41 -24.72
C THR A 292 17.04 -50.74 -26.02
N LEU A 293 17.51 -49.72 -26.74
CA LEU A 293 18.30 -49.90 -27.97
C LEU A 293 19.65 -50.56 -27.65
N MET A 294 20.33 -50.11 -26.60
CA MET A 294 21.58 -50.71 -26.12
C MET A 294 21.39 -52.21 -25.83
N GLN A 295 20.36 -52.59 -25.08
CA GLN A 295 20.05 -54.00 -24.80
C GLN A 295 19.71 -54.82 -26.06
N LYS A 296 19.04 -54.23 -27.06
CA LYS A 296 18.75 -54.91 -28.34
C LYS A 296 20.02 -55.13 -29.15
N ILE A 297 20.93 -54.15 -29.19
CA ILE A 297 22.20 -54.27 -29.90
C ILE A 297 23.08 -55.34 -29.25
N GLU A 298 23.16 -55.39 -27.92
CA GLU A 298 23.89 -56.44 -27.19
C GLU A 298 23.30 -57.83 -27.45
N LYS A 299 21.96 -57.97 -27.43
CA LYS A 299 21.28 -59.25 -27.76
C LYS A 299 21.54 -59.72 -29.20
N ASN A 300 21.67 -58.80 -30.15
CA ASN A 300 21.93 -59.11 -31.56
C ASN A 300 23.44 -59.33 -31.84
N GLY A 301 24.29 -59.39 -30.81
CA GLY A 301 25.73 -59.61 -30.94
C GLY A 301 26.51 -58.37 -31.39
N GLY A 302 25.90 -57.19 -31.38
CA GLY A 302 26.59 -55.93 -31.64
C GLY A 302 27.34 -55.44 -30.40
N ARG A 303 28.63 -55.11 -30.55
CA ARG A 303 29.34 -54.27 -29.59
C ARG A 303 29.05 -52.81 -29.89
N ILE A 304 28.48 -52.08 -28.94
CA ILE A 304 28.47 -50.62 -29.00
C ILE A 304 29.90 -50.14 -28.72
N ILE A 305 30.52 -49.55 -29.72
CA ILE A 305 31.69 -48.70 -29.53
C ILE A 305 31.13 -47.42 -28.94
N GLU A 306 31.18 -47.31 -27.61
CA GLU A 306 31.14 -46.01 -26.98
C GLU A 306 32.29 -45.24 -27.62
N ILE A 307 31.96 -44.22 -28.42
CA ILE A 307 32.97 -43.28 -28.92
C ILE A 307 33.36 -42.44 -27.70
N SER A 308 34.06 -43.09 -26.77
CA SER A 308 34.66 -42.49 -25.61
C SER A 308 35.76 -41.61 -26.19
N SER A 309 35.53 -40.31 -26.21
CA SER A 309 36.52 -39.30 -26.58
C SER A 309 36.75 -39.12 -28.10
N ILE A 310 35.69 -38.87 -28.88
CA ILE A 310 35.88 -37.73 -29.79
C ILE A 310 36.10 -36.56 -28.83
N SER A 311 37.36 -36.16 -28.77
CA SER A 311 37.84 -34.90 -28.24
C SER A 311 36.74 -33.86 -28.39
N SER A 312 36.34 -33.30 -27.27
CA SER A 312 35.30 -32.27 -27.15
C SER A 312 35.69 -30.94 -27.83
N ASP A 313 36.53 -30.99 -28.85
CA ASP A 313 37.09 -29.85 -29.59
C ASP A 313 36.31 -29.54 -30.87
N GLU A 314 35.34 -30.38 -31.26
CA GLU A 314 34.41 -30.06 -32.37
C GLU A 314 32.99 -29.77 -31.90
N LYS A 315 32.82 -29.36 -30.63
CA LYS A 315 31.70 -28.47 -30.33
C LYS A 315 31.97 -27.22 -31.13
N PHE A 316 31.28 -27.10 -32.27
CA PHE A 316 31.08 -25.88 -33.04
C PHE A 316 31.20 -24.70 -32.08
N GLU A 317 32.40 -24.14 -32.04
CA GLU A 317 32.61 -22.86 -31.42
C GLU A 317 31.74 -21.95 -32.26
N ILE A 318 30.53 -21.72 -31.76
CA ILE A 318 29.89 -20.43 -31.85
C ILE A 318 30.94 -19.52 -31.24
N ALA A 319 31.90 -19.13 -32.07
CA ALA A 319 33.07 -18.40 -31.71
C ALA A 319 32.50 -17.13 -31.12
N LYS A 320 32.48 -17.08 -29.78
CA LYS A 320 32.53 -15.81 -29.08
C LYS A 320 33.77 -15.18 -29.67
N PRO A 321 33.66 -14.13 -30.49
CA PRO A 321 34.85 -13.52 -31.04
C PRO A 321 35.61 -12.98 -29.83
N GLU A 322 36.72 -13.64 -29.49
CA GLU A 322 37.74 -13.12 -28.60
C GLU A 322 38.45 -12.00 -29.38
N ILE A 323 37.71 -10.92 -29.63
CA ILE A 323 38.22 -9.71 -30.27
C ILE A 323 38.14 -8.64 -29.19
N ASP A 324 39.14 -8.65 -28.31
CA ASP A 324 39.36 -7.61 -27.29
C ASP A 324 39.76 -6.25 -27.92
N ASP A 325 40.02 -6.24 -29.24
CA ASP A 325 40.19 -5.02 -30.01
C ASP A 325 38.84 -4.32 -30.21
N THR A 326 38.52 -3.39 -29.31
CA THR A 326 37.33 -2.50 -29.40
C THR A 326 37.17 -1.81 -30.76
N GLU A 327 38.28 -1.62 -31.50
CA GLU A 327 38.29 -1.05 -32.85
C GLU A 327 37.72 -2.01 -33.90
N LYS A 328 38.13 -3.28 -33.90
CA LYS A 328 37.55 -4.29 -34.80
C LYS A 328 36.08 -4.57 -34.51
N LEU A 329 35.69 -4.56 -33.23
CA LEU A 329 34.27 -4.67 -32.87
C LEU A 329 33.46 -3.50 -33.43
N ARG A 330 34.02 -2.28 -33.39
CA ARG A 330 33.40 -1.10 -34.00
C ARG A 330 33.28 -1.26 -35.51
N ASP A 331 34.31 -1.77 -36.18
CA ASP A 331 34.28 -2.01 -37.62
C ASP A 331 33.25 -3.08 -38.02
N MET A 332 33.19 -4.19 -37.29
CA MET A 332 32.17 -5.24 -37.52
C MET A 332 30.75 -4.72 -37.28
N ILE A 333 30.54 -3.88 -36.26
CA ILE A 333 29.24 -3.25 -36.00
C ILE A 333 28.88 -2.30 -37.15
N ASN A 334 29.83 -1.51 -37.64
CA ASN A 334 29.60 -0.60 -38.76
C ASN A 334 29.28 -1.37 -40.04
N GLU A 335 30.04 -2.42 -40.36
CA GLU A 335 29.79 -3.27 -41.53
C GLU A 335 28.43 -4.00 -41.41
N SER A 336 28.08 -4.48 -40.22
CA SER A 336 26.77 -5.08 -39.96
C SER A 336 25.63 -4.08 -40.13
N ASN A 337 25.81 -2.83 -39.65
CA ASN A 337 24.84 -1.75 -39.85
C ASN A 337 24.70 -1.38 -41.33
N GLU A 338 25.80 -1.30 -42.09
CA GLU A 338 25.76 -1.08 -43.54
C GLU A 338 25.01 -2.21 -44.25
N GLN A 339 25.25 -3.48 -43.89
CA GLN A 339 24.49 -4.60 -44.43
C GLN A 339 23.00 -4.53 -44.07
N ILE A 340 22.66 -4.11 -42.86
CA ILE A 340 21.26 -3.93 -42.44
C ILE A 340 20.60 -2.84 -43.30
N ASP A 341 21.29 -1.73 -43.54
CA ASP A 341 20.73 -0.62 -44.32
C ASP A 341 20.61 -0.96 -45.81
N LEU A 342 21.57 -1.69 -46.39
CA LEU A 342 21.45 -2.25 -47.75
C LEU A 342 20.27 -3.23 -47.85
N LYS A 343 20.07 -4.08 -46.84
CA LYS A 343 18.93 -5.02 -46.80
C LYS A 343 17.60 -4.28 -46.65
N LYS A 344 17.54 -3.21 -45.85
CA LYS A 344 16.33 -2.35 -45.75
C LYS A 344 15.99 -1.72 -47.09
N ILE A 345 16.97 -1.14 -47.78
CA ILE A 345 16.77 -0.53 -49.12
C ILE A 345 16.26 -1.61 -50.11
N THR A 346 16.83 -2.81 -50.05
CA THR A 346 16.40 -3.93 -50.90
C THR A 346 14.95 -4.36 -50.58
N ILE A 347 14.60 -4.47 -49.29
CA ILE A 347 13.23 -4.78 -48.85
C ILE A 347 12.24 -3.72 -49.30
N ASP A 348 12.58 -2.43 -49.19
CA ASP A 348 11.70 -1.35 -49.61
C ASP A 348 11.51 -1.32 -51.12
N THR A 349 12.55 -1.63 -51.88
CA THR A 349 12.46 -1.83 -53.33
C THR A 349 11.50 -2.98 -53.64
N LEU A 350 11.67 -4.15 -53.02
CA LEU A 350 10.80 -5.31 -53.20
C LEU A 350 9.34 -5.02 -52.81
N LYS A 351 9.11 -4.26 -51.73
CA LYS A 351 7.77 -3.81 -51.33
C LYS A 351 7.15 -2.93 -52.42
N GLN A 352 7.90 -2.00 -53.00
CA GLN A 352 7.41 -1.17 -54.11
C GLN A 352 7.07 -2.00 -55.34
N THR A 353 7.89 -3.00 -55.70
CA THR A 353 7.60 -3.90 -56.83
C THR A 353 6.35 -4.74 -56.56
N ASN A 354 6.20 -5.28 -55.34
CA ASN A 354 5.00 -6.02 -54.94
C ASN A 354 3.74 -5.14 -54.98
N MET A 355 3.83 -3.87 -54.56
CA MET A 355 2.71 -2.93 -54.68
C MET A 355 2.33 -2.66 -56.14
N LYS A 356 3.31 -2.56 -57.05
CA LYS A 356 3.06 -2.40 -58.49
C LYS A 356 2.39 -3.64 -59.09
N LEU A 357 2.89 -4.83 -58.77
CA LEU A 357 2.31 -6.10 -59.22
C LEU A 357 0.88 -6.27 -58.71
N ASN A 358 0.61 -5.99 -57.44
CA ASN A 358 -0.75 -6.06 -56.88
C ASN A 358 -1.71 -5.08 -57.57
N LYS A 359 -1.25 -3.88 -57.92
CA LYS A 359 -2.05 -2.94 -58.73
C LYS A 359 -2.36 -3.51 -60.12
N GLN A 360 -1.38 -4.11 -60.80
CA GLN A 360 -1.61 -4.75 -62.11
C GLN A 360 -2.57 -5.94 -62.01
N LEU A 361 -2.44 -6.78 -60.98
CA LEU A 361 -3.32 -7.91 -60.74
C LEU A 361 -4.78 -7.46 -60.50
N THR A 362 -4.95 -6.34 -59.79
CA THR A 362 -6.28 -5.73 -59.58
C THR A 362 -6.89 -5.23 -60.90
N VAL A 363 -6.08 -4.61 -61.78
CA VAL A 363 -6.53 -4.19 -63.10
C VAL A 363 -6.88 -5.39 -63.99
N CYS A 364 -6.06 -6.43 -64.00
CA CYS A 364 -6.34 -7.67 -64.75
C CYS A 364 -7.61 -8.36 -64.23
N ASN A 365 -7.80 -8.45 -62.91
CA ASN A 365 -9.03 -9.02 -62.34
C ASN A 365 -10.27 -8.19 -62.73
N ASN A 366 -10.17 -6.85 -62.71
CA ASN A 366 -11.28 -6.00 -63.15
C ASN A 366 -11.57 -6.16 -64.66
N PHE A 367 -10.54 -6.30 -65.50
CA PHE A 367 -10.72 -6.59 -66.92
C PHE A 367 -11.32 -7.97 -67.17
N LEU A 368 -10.89 -8.99 -66.44
CA LEU A 368 -11.46 -10.34 -66.53
C LEU A 368 -12.92 -10.36 -66.09
N PHE A 369 -13.27 -9.61 -65.04
CA PHE A 369 -14.65 -9.42 -64.60
C PHE A 369 -15.50 -8.72 -65.66
N PHE A 370 -14.97 -7.67 -66.30
CA PHE A 370 -15.65 -7.00 -67.41
C PHE A 370 -15.85 -7.92 -68.62
N PHE A 371 -14.86 -8.75 -68.96
CA PHE A 371 -14.97 -9.70 -70.06
C PHE A 371 -15.97 -10.83 -69.75
N LEU A 372 -15.99 -11.35 -68.52
CA LEU A 372 -16.97 -12.36 -68.09
C LEU A 372 -18.39 -11.81 -67.98
N CYS A 373 -18.57 -10.50 -67.77
CA CYS A 373 -19.91 -9.90 -67.79
C CYS A 373 -20.41 -9.52 -69.19
N PHE A 374 -19.55 -9.55 -70.22
CA PHE A 374 -19.92 -9.23 -71.61
C PHE A 374 -20.02 -10.46 -72.53
N ILE A 375 -19.72 -11.65 -72.03
CA ILE A 375 -20.05 -12.96 -72.63
C ILE A 375 -21.30 -13.48 -71.93
#